data_AF-A0A1M7GJ30-F1
#
_entry.id   AF-A0A1M7GJ30-F1
#
_cell.length_a   1.000
_cell.length_b   1.000
_cell.length_c   1.000
_cell.angle_alpha   90.00
_cell.angle_beta   90.00
_cell.angle_gamma   90.00
#
_symmetry.space_group_name_H-M   'P 1'
#
loop_
_entity.id
_entity.type
_entity.pdbx_description
1 polymer ?
#
loop_
_entity_poly.entity_id
_entity_poly.type
_entity_poly.pdbx_seq_one_letter_code
_entity_poly.pdbx_strand_id
1 'polypeptide(L)'
;MSQTRRHVIRRECIDLAVEGGESDGLALQGQMAALCQGELAAALDEAFSRAAPGEEHWQFERIEVDAGQFTPESFARSFVAAVAAAVEEQVRSRKAQAIAQPQIAAEEGDLQWSGAQSIDQAFLYFLASGALPWWCQLPEARTLESLLDEAWNEAQGQGGRIDVPARAVLARVLSSPVARLRLVRQFSAQFVGRVLEHLAPAGLDVLREVVAAVYRELALAVPRAIPAQAWAAALACAVTQRPIARGALLEAWAMLAPESITPAVIASVLRAAAAHDVDPALKHHGADTTASERQAMTSNATPSNQDTEHTASAPSRDGASSEHRTAAAAKPLDLHEGVFIDCAGVVLLHPFLPRLFERLELIEDGVLTQTDRALALLHFLATGQSSAPEHALVLPKLLCGMELSELAGTPVELSESDQAEAENLLQAAIAYWSAIGHTSLDGFRGNFLVRKGKLSKRGDDDLLQVEKQAWDILLGQLPWSIGVVRLPWMRRMLWVEWPY
;
A
#
# COMPACT_ATOMS: atom_id res chain seq x y z
N MET A 1 20.06 6.96 23.56
CA MET A 1 19.16 7.49 22.53
C MET A 1 19.48 6.72 21.27
N SER A 2 18.54 5.92 20.75
CA SER A 2 18.80 5.18 19.50
C SER A 2 18.92 6.20 18.36
N GLN A 3 19.98 6.12 17.55
CA GLN A 3 19.97 6.78 16.25
C GLN A 3 18.87 6.10 15.43
N THR A 4 17.93 6.89 14.91
CA THR A 4 16.91 6.38 13.99
C THR A 4 17.63 5.92 12.74
N ARG A 5 17.74 4.60 12.52
CA ARG A 5 18.36 4.04 11.31
C ARG A 5 17.72 4.70 10.09
N ARG A 6 18.53 5.37 9.28
CA ARG A 6 18.08 6.11 8.08
C ARG A 6 18.03 5.25 6.83
N HIS A 7 18.56 4.04 6.90
CA HIS A 7 18.58 3.06 5.82
C HIS A 7 17.71 1.85 6.16
N VAL A 8 17.20 1.16 5.13
CA VAL A 8 16.46 -0.10 5.28
C VAL A 8 17.03 -1.09 4.28
N ILE A 9 17.36 -2.30 4.74
CA ILE A 9 17.86 -3.40 3.90
C ILE A 9 16.80 -4.51 3.87
N ARG A 10 16.32 -4.87 2.69
CA ARG A 10 15.31 -5.93 2.52
C ARG A 10 15.86 -7.33 2.79
N ARG A 11 17.09 -7.57 2.33
CA ARG A 11 17.80 -8.84 2.42
C ARG A 11 19.30 -8.56 2.41
N GLU A 12 19.98 -9.02 3.45
CA GLU A 12 21.43 -9.12 3.51
C GLU A 12 21.83 -10.56 3.14
N CYS A 13 22.93 -10.72 2.40
CA CYS A 13 23.54 -12.01 2.08
C CYS A 13 25.04 -11.86 2.24
N ILE A 14 25.68 -12.85 2.86
CA ILE A 14 27.13 -12.88 3.04
C ILE A 14 27.58 -14.27 2.59
N ASP A 15 28.30 -14.31 1.48
CA ASP A 15 28.91 -15.52 0.94
C ASP A 15 30.38 -15.56 1.37
N LEU A 16 30.78 -16.61 2.09
CA LEU A 16 32.15 -16.79 2.58
C LEU A 16 32.73 -18.11 2.07
N ALA A 17 33.88 -18.04 1.41
CA ALA A 17 34.71 -19.20 1.12
C ALA A 17 35.69 -19.41 2.30
N VAL A 18 35.69 -20.61 2.89
CA VAL A 18 36.55 -20.96 4.02
C VAL A 18 37.54 -22.05 3.59
N GLU A 19 38.83 -21.76 3.66
CA GLU A 19 39.89 -22.75 3.48
C GLU A 19 40.14 -23.47 4.82
N GLY A 20 39.31 -24.48 5.12
CA GLY A 20 39.35 -25.20 6.41
C GLY A 20 38.51 -26.47 6.41
N GLY A 21 38.29 -27.04 7.60
CA GLY A 21 37.37 -28.16 7.81
C GLY A 21 35.91 -27.71 7.90
N GLU A 22 34.97 -28.66 7.78
CA GLU A 22 33.53 -28.42 7.93
C GLU A 22 33.17 -27.81 9.31
N SER A 23 33.92 -28.20 10.35
CA SER A 23 33.84 -27.62 11.70
C SER A 23 34.12 -26.11 11.73
N ASP A 24 35.06 -25.66 10.90
CA ASP A 24 35.54 -24.28 10.90
C ASP A 24 34.52 -23.38 10.19
N GLY A 25 33.92 -23.89 9.10
CA GLY A 25 32.79 -23.27 8.42
C GLY A 25 31.55 -23.13 9.33
N LEU A 26 31.20 -24.18 10.08
CA LEU A 26 30.07 -24.14 11.03
C LEU A 26 30.31 -23.16 12.19
N ALA A 27 31.52 -23.12 12.74
CA ALA A 27 31.89 -22.15 13.77
C ALA A 27 31.80 -20.70 13.25
N LEU A 28 32.29 -20.46 12.04
CA LEU A 28 32.22 -19.16 11.38
C LEU A 28 30.77 -18.72 11.10
N GLN A 29 29.90 -19.65 10.67
CA GLN A 29 28.49 -19.36 10.44
C GLN A 29 27.78 -18.86 11.71
N GLY A 30 28.04 -19.48 12.85
CA GLY A 30 27.51 -19.05 14.15
C GLY A 30 28.02 -17.67 14.56
N GLN A 31 29.31 -17.40 14.35
CA GLN A 31 29.91 -16.08 14.60
C GLN A 31 29.32 -15.01 13.66
N MET A 32 29.04 -15.36 12.41
CA MET A 32 28.46 -14.44 11.42
C MET A 32 27.08 -13.95 11.81
N ALA A 33 26.17 -14.83 12.21
CA ALA A 33 24.82 -14.42 12.62
C ALA A 33 24.85 -13.34 13.73
N ALA A 34 25.74 -13.49 14.71
CA ALA A 34 25.93 -12.51 15.79
C ALA A 34 26.54 -11.19 15.29
N LEU A 35 27.54 -11.25 14.40
CA LEU A 35 28.20 -10.05 13.86
C LEU A 35 27.26 -9.23 12.97
N CYS A 36 26.43 -9.88 12.16
CA CYS A 36 25.42 -9.23 11.30
C CYS A 36 24.40 -8.46 12.14
N GLN A 37 23.85 -9.11 13.17
CA GLN A 37 22.83 -8.51 14.05
C GLN A 37 23.38 -7.39 14.95
N GLY A 38 24.68 -7.41 15.24
CA GLY A 38 25.37 -6.44 16.10
C GLY A 38 26.19 -5.41 15.32
N GLU A 39 27.52 -5.64 15.29
CA GLU A 39 28.51 -4.64 14.85
C GLU A 39 28.39 -4.25 13.37
N LEU A 40 28.06 -5.21 12.48
CA LEU A 40 27.93 -4.92 11.05
C LEU A 40 26.74 -4.00 10.77
N ALA A 41 25.57 -4.29 11.33
CA ALA A 41 24.38 -3.44 11.14
C ALA A 41 24.58 -2.01 11.67
N ALA A 42 25.41 -1.82 12.72
CA ALA A 42 25.78 -0.49 13.20
C ALA A 42 26.75 0.22 12.23
N ALA A 43 27.79 -0.47 11.77
CA ALA A 43 28.77 0.08 10.83
C ALA A 43 28.15 0.43 9.46
N LEU A 44 27.18 -0.37 8.99
CA LEU A 44 26.40 -0.10 7.79
C LEU A 44 25.52 1.14 7.95
N ASP A 45 24.84 1.35 9.09
CA ASP A 45 24.03 2.56 9.32
C ASP A 45 24.87 3.84 9.24
N GLU A 46 26.08 3.82 9.81
CA GLU A 46 27.01 4.94 9.67
C GLU A 46 27.50 5.10 8.22
N ALA A 47 27.84 4.00 7.53
CA ALA A 47 28.32 4.04 6.15
C ALA A 47 27.27 4.62 5.20
N PHE A 48 26.03 4.15 5.26
CA PHE A 48 24.92 4.70 4.48
C PHE A 48 24.68 6.18 4.84
N SER A 49 24.73 6.54 6.12
CA SER A 49 24.59 7.94 6.56
C SER A 49 25.71 8.85 6.02
N ARG A 50 26.95 8.34 5.86
CA ARG A 50 28.08 9.05 5.25
C ARG A 50 28.06 9.06 3.71
N ALA A 51 27.41 8.10 3.06
CA ALA A 51 27.27 8.03 1.60
C ALA A 51 26.03 8.79 1.07
N ALA A 52 24.98 8.90 1.89
CA ALA A 52 23.74 9.62 1.59
C ALA A 52 23.31 10.56 2.74
N PRO A 53 24.05 11.66 2.99
CA PRO A 53 23.62 12.69 3.91
C PRO A 53 22.45 13.51 3.31
N GLY A 54 21.44 13.81 4.12
CA GLY A 54 20.30 14.67 3.75
C GLY A 54 18.94 13.99 3.93
N GLU A 55 17.93 14.52 3.25
CA GLU A 55 16.55 13.99 3.16
C GLU A 55 16.27 13.38 1.77
N GLU A 56 17.33 12.98 1.05
CA GLU A 56 17.23 12.30 -0.24
C GLU A 56 17.04 10.79 -0.01
N HIS A 57 16.00 10.21 -0.61
CA HIS A 57 15.82 8.76 -0.60
C HIS A 57 16.49 8.14 -1.82
N TRP A 58 17.36 7.16 -1.57
CA TRP A 58 18.07 6.40 -2.61
C TRP A 58 17.67 4.92 -2.52
N GLN A 59 17.11 4.38 -3.60
CA GLN A 59 16.89 2.95 -3.79
C GLN A 59 18.00 2.39 -4.69
N PHE A 60 18.48 1.20 -4.33
CA PHE A 60 19.33 0.34 -5.15
C PHE A 60 18.69 -1.05 -5.15
N GLU A 61 18.49 -1.67 -6.32
CA GLU A 61 17.92 -3.05 -6.38
C GLU A 61 18.88 -4.09 -5.78
N ARG A 62 20.19 -3.90 -5.96
CA ARG A 62 21.26 -4.76 -5.41
C ARG A 62 22.52 -3.93 -5.15
N ILE A 63 23.14 -4.15 -4.02
CA ILE A 63 24.49 -3.69 -3.68
C ILE A 63 25.32 -4.96 -3.44
N GLU A 64 26.47 -5.07 -4.09
CA GLU A 64 27.31 -6.27 -4.07
C GLU A 64 28.77 -5.85 -3.97
N VAL A 65 29.37 -6.16 -2.82
CA VAL A 65 30.72 -5.75 -2.45
C VAL A 65 31.61 -6.96 -2.27
N ASP A 66 32.85 -6.86 -2.74
CA ASP A 66 33.92 -7.75 -2.32
C ASP A 66 34.58 -7.15 -1.08
N ALA A 67 34.47 -7.86 0.06
CA ALA A 67 35.11 -7.46 1.31
C ALA A 67 36.60 -7.82 1.36
N GLY A 68 37.10 -8.59 0.39
CA GLY A 68 38.46 -9.10 0.32
C GLY A 68 38.68 -10.37 1.14
N GLN A 69 39.95 -10.70 1.34
CA GLN A 69 40.40 -11.90 2.04
C GLN A 69 40.84 -11.57 3.48
N PHE A 70 40.54 -12.47 4.42
CA PHE A 70 40.85 -12.32 5.84
C PHE A 70 41.54 -13.56 6.37
N THR A 71 42.44 -13.39 7.34
CA THR A 71 42.96 -14.51 8.13
C THR A 71 42.03 -14.75 9.34
N PRO A 72 41.98 -15.96 9.92
CA PRO A 72 41.13 -16.24 11.08
C PRO A 72 41.34 -15.29 12.27
N GLU A 73 42.57 -14.81 12.47
CA GLU A 73 42.96 -13.89 13.56
C GLU A 73 42.56 -12.44 13.29
N SER A 74 42.43 -12.06 12.02
CA SER A 74 42.12 -10.68 11.60
C SER A 74 40.64 -10.48 11.28
N PHE A 75 39.95 -11.53 10.82
CA PHE A 75 38.55 -11.50 10.38
C PHE A 75 37.61 -10.74 11.32
N ALA A 76 37.56 -11.13 12.60
CA ALA A 76 36.67 -10.52 13.59
C ALA A 76 36.91 -9.01 13.82
N ARG A 77 38.11 -8.50 13.51
CA ARG A 77 38.46 -7.07 13.66
C ARG A 77 38.33 -6.28 12.36
N SER A 78 38.56 -6.93 11.22
CA SER A 78 38.71 -6.27 9.92
C SER A 78 37.49 -6.40 9.01
N PHE A 79 36.69 -7.46 9.15
CA PHE A 79 35.55 -7.74 8.27
C PHE A 79 34.53 -6.60 8.26
N VAL A 80 34.04 -6.18 9.44
CA VAL A 80 33.03 -5.12 9.58
C VAL A 80 33.49 -3.82 8.92
N ALA A 81 34.74 -3.41 9.16
CA ALA A 81 35.31 -2.19 8.61
C ALA A 81 35.51 -2.27 7.08
N ALA A 82 35.91 -3.44 6.56
CA ALA A 82 36.08 -3.66 5.13
C ALA A 82 34.74 -3.65 4.38
N VAL A 83 33.72 -4.35 4.89
CA VAL A 83 32.36 -4.35 4.32
C VAL A 83 31.78 -2.93 4.35
N ALA A 84 31.85 -2.24 5.49
CA ALA A 84 31.32 -0.88 5.62
C ALA A 84 32.00 0.09 4.64
N ALA A 85 33.33 0.04 4.50
CA ALA A 85 34.06 0.88 3.55
C ALA A 85 33.72 0.56 2.08
N ALA A 86 33.62 -0.73 1.73
CA ALA A 86 33.27 -1.15 0.37
C ALA A 86 31.84 -0.74 -0.02
N VAL A 87 30.87 -0.86 0.91
CA VAL A 87 29.49 -0.40 0.72
C VAL A 87 29.43 1.12 0.58
N GLU A 88 30.15 1.85 1.44
CA GLU A 88 30.20 3.32 1.42
C GLU A 88 30.71 3.84 0.06
N GLU A 89 31.76 3.23 -0.48
CA GLU A 89 32.33 3.58 -1.79
C GLU A 89 31.42 3.18 -2.95
N GLN A 90 30.84 1.96 -2.92
CA GLN A 90 29.92 1.52 -3.98
C GLN A 90 28.68 2.40 -4.07
N VAL A 91 28.08 2.78 -2.93
CA VAL A 91 26.94 3.71 -2.90
C VAL A 91 27.33 5.08 -3.47
N ARG A 92 28.49 5.64 -3.10
CA ARG A 92 28.96 6.92 -3.67
C ARG A 92 29.16 6.85 -5.18
N SER A 93 29.82 5.79 -5.65
CA SER A 93 30.08 5.57 -7.08
C SER A 93 28.77 5.45 -7.88
N ARG A 94 27.84 4.61 -7.43
CA ARG A 94 26.54 4.43 -8.09
C ARG A 94 25.68 5.69 -8.06
N LYS A 95 25.65 6.45 -6.95
CA LYS A 95 25.01 7.78 -6.90
C LYS A 95 25.59 8.74 -7.93
N ALA A 96 26.91 8.83 -8.04
CA ALA A 96 27.57 9.71 -9.01
C ALA A 96 27.24 9.31 -10.47
N GLN A 97 27.19 8.00 -10.74
CA GLN A 97 26.77 7.47 -12.05
C GLN A 97 25.29 7.77 -12.35
N ALA A 98 24.39 7.58 -11.39
CA ALA A 98 22.97 7.86 -11.54
C ALA A 98 22.68 9.35 -11.80
N ILE A 99 23.42 10.26 -11.15
CA ILE A 99 23.34 11.70 -11.41
C ILE A 99 23.85 12.04 -12.83
N ALA A 100 24.92 11.37 -13.28
CA ALA A 100 25.51 11.61 -14.61
C ALA A 100 24.68 10.99 -15.76
N GLN A 101 24.08 9.81 -15.55
CA GLN A 101 23.44 8.98 -16.58
C GLN A 101 22.10 8.41 -16.06
N PRO A 102 21.08 9.25 -15.79
CA PRO A 102 19.86 8.86 -15.10
C PRO A 102 18.95 7.90 -15.87
N GLN A 103 19.19 7.68 -17.17
CA GLN A 103 18.46 6.69 -17.97
C GLN A 103 18.97 5.27 -17.67
N ILE A 104 20.28 5.07 -17.70
CA ILE A 104 20.91 3.77 -17.45
C ILE A 104 20.72 3.36 -15.99
N ALA A 105 20.90 4.29 -15.04
CA ALA A 105 20.64 4.01 -13.63
C ALA A 105 19.17 3.61 -13.36
N ALA A 106 18.19 4.21 -14.06
CA ALA A 106 16.80 3.82 -13.94
C ALA A 106 16.49 2.43 -14.55
N GLU A 107 17.27 1.96 -15.52
CA GLU A 107 17.23 0.59 -16.05
C GLU A 107 17.89 -0.41 -15.08
N GLU A 108 18.95 0.00 -14.37
CA GLU A 108 19.59 -0.77 -13.29
C GLU A 108 18.82 -0.75 -11.95
N GLY A 109 17.75 0.04 -11.84
CA GLY A 109 16.94 0.17 -10.63
C GLY A 109 17.52 1.09 -9.54
N ASP A 110 18.51 1.91 -9.90
CA ASP A 110 19.10 2.92 -9.04
C ASP A 110 18.31 4.23 -9.14
N LEU A 111 17.47 4.47 -8.13
CA LEU A 111 16.48 5.53 -8.14
C LEU A 111 16.70 6.52 -6.99
N GLN A 112 16.72 7.80 -7.33
CA GLN A 112 16.63 8.90 -6.36
C GLN A 112 15.19 9.41 -6.31
N TRP A 113 14.64 9.54 -5.10
CA TRP A 113 13.32 10.08 -4.80
C TRP A 113 13.42 11.20 -3.76
N SER A 114 12.53 12.19 -3.87
CA SER A 114 12.22 13.09 -2.74
C SER A 114 11.37 12.34 -1.69
N GLY A 115 11.26 12.89 -0.48
CA GLY A 115 10.37 12.35 0.56
C GLY A 115 8.92 12.21 0.08
N ALA A 116 8.39 13.23 -0.61
CA ALA A 116 7.06 13.17 -1.22
C ALA A 116 6.93 12.07 -2.28
N GLN A 117 7.92 11.94 -3.18
CA GLN A 117 7.93 10.87 -4.19
C GLN A 117 8.02 9.47 -3.58
N SER A 118 8.74 9.32 -2.46
CA SER A 118 8.78 8.07 -1.69
C SER A 118 7.38 7.72 -1.15
N ILE A 119 6.70 8.68 -0.50
CA ILE A 119 5.33 8.48 0.02
C ILE A 119 4.33 8.16 -1.12
N ASP A 120 4.47 8.79 -2.28
CA ASP A 120 3.72 8.47 -3.50
C ASP A 120 3.90 7.01 -3.96
N GLN A 121 5.14 6.47 -3.92
CA GLN A 121 5.38 5.06 -4.24
C GLN A 121 4.70 4.13 -3.22
N ALA A 122 4.67 4.50 -1.93
CA ALA A 122 3.99 3.72 -0.90
C ALA A 122 2.48 3.68 -1.14
N PHE A 123 1.89 4.80 -1.56
CA PHE A 123 0.49 4.89 -1.94
C PHE A 123 0.16 4.03 -3.16
N LEU A 124 0.95 4.12 -4.24
CA LEU A 124 0.74 3.30 -5.44
C LEU A 124 0.90 1.79 -5.14
N TYR A 125 1.91 1.42 -4.36
CA TYR A 125 2.13 0.04 -3.90
C TYR A 125 0.96 -0.45 -3.04
N PHE A 126 0.46 0.38 -2.12
CA PHE A 126 -0.71 0.05 -1.30
C PHE A 126 -1.96 -0.15 -2.16
N LEU A 127 -2.24 0.76 -3.09
CA LEU A 127 -3.38 0.63 -4.00
C LEU A 127 -3.32 -0.66 -4.84
N ALA A 128 -2.12 -1.06 -5.29
CA ALA A 128 -1.94 -2.32 -6.02
C ALA A 128 -2.07 -3.56 -5.13
N SER A 129 -1.35 -3.60 -3.99
CA SER A 129 -1.11 -4.82 -3.20
C SER A 129 -2.02 -5.00 -1.98
N GLY A 130 -2.46 -3.90 -1.34
CA GLY A 130 -3.13 -3.90 -0.04
C GLY A 130 -2.20 -3.92 1.17
N ALA A 131 -0.88 -4.02 0.96
CA ALA A 131 0.13 -3.89 2.00
C ALA A 131 0.97 -2.62 1.80
N LEU A 132 1.77 -2.24 2.79
CA LEU A 132 2.82 -1.23 2.63
C LEU A 132 4.10 -1.87 2.08
N PRO A 133 4.92 -1.16 1.30
CA PRO A 133 6.21 -1.67 0.88
C PRO A 133 7.18 -1.72 2.07
N TRP A 134 8.12 -2.66 2.04
CA TRP A 134 9.02 -2.99 3.17
C TRP A 134 9.87 -1.82 3.72
N TRP A 135 10.10 -0.78 2.94
CA TRP A 135 10.82 0.44 3.34
C TRP A 135 9.91 1.51 3.95
N CYS A 136 8.59 1.38 3.84
CA CYS A 136 7.61 2.32 4.39
C CYS A 136 7.17 1.85 5.78
N GLN A 137 7.54 2.61 6.81
CA GLN A 137 7.04 2.42 8.17
C GLN A 137 6.21 3.66 8.54
N LEU A 138 4.95 3.46 8.94
CA LEU A 138 4.11 4.54 9.45
C LEU A 138 4.58 4.89 10.87
N PRO A 139 4.81 6.17 11.20
CA PRO A 139 5.03 6.58 12.59
C PRO A 139 3.81 6.27 13.47
N GLU A 140 4.01 6.12 14.78
CA GLU A 140 2.92 5.92 15.73
C GLU A 140 1.84 7.01 15.60
N ALA A 141 0.57 6.60 15.65
CA ALA A 141 -0.61 7.45 15.45
C ALA A 141 -0.71 8.20 14.10
N ARG A 142 0.13 7.88 13.11
CA ARG A 142 0.04 8.43 11.73
C ARG A 142 -0.61 7.42 10.78
N THR A 143 -1.42 7.92 9.84
CA THR A 143 -1.99 7.12 8.74
C THR A 143 -1.26 7.42 7.43
N LEU A 144 -1.35 6.50 6.46
CA LEU A 144 -0.85 6.74 5.10
C LEU A 144 -1.50 8.00 4.47
N GLU A 145 -2.80 8.23 4.69
CA GLU A 145 -3.48 9.46 4.27
C GLU A 145 -2.83 10.72 4.87
N SER A 146 -2.50 10.71 6.16
CA SER A 146 -1.85 11.87 6.80
C SER A 146 -0.45 12.16 6.27
N LEU A 147 0.30 11.14 5.82
CA LEU A 147 1.62 11.32 5.21
C LEU A 147 1.50 11.89 3.79
N LEU A 148 0.54 11.40 3.01
CA LEU A 148 0.22 11.92 1.67
C LEU A 148 -0.27 13.37 1.75
N ASP A 149 -1.07 13.71 2.75
CA ASP A 149 -1.55 15.07 2.95
C ASP A 149 -0.44 16.05 3.32
N GLU A 150 0.53 15.66 4.16
CA GLU A 150 1.71 16.49 4.41
C GLU A 150 2.55 16.64 3.13
N ALA A 151 2.89 15.53 2.46
CA ALA A 151 3.67 15.53 1.22
C ALA A 151 3.07 16.40 0.10
N TRP A 152 1.77 16.29 -0.15
CA TRP A 152 1.08 17.01 -1.21
C TRP A 152 0.80 18.48 -0.87
N ASN A 153 0.77 18.85 0.41
CA ASN A 153 0.59 20.24 0.84
C ASN A 153 1.93 21.01 0.94
N GLU A 154 3.01 20.37 1.41
CA GLU A 154 4.35 20.99 1.44
C GLU A 154 4.83 21.41 0.05
N ALA A 155 4.54 20.59 -0.97
CA ALA A 155 4.84 20.89 -2.38
C ALA A 155 4.21 22.21 -2.88
N GLN A 156 3.05 22.62 -2.34
CA GLN A 156 2.41 23.87 -2.77
C GLN A 156 3.21 25.12 -2.38
N GLY A 157 3.98 25.05 -1.29
CA GLY A 157 4.78 26.18 -0.79
C GLY A 157 5.98 26.57 -1.66
N GLN A 158 6.47 25.67 -2.53
CA GLN A 158 7.71 25.85 -3.29
C GLN A 158 7.52 26.12 -4.80
N GLY A 159 6.31 26.46 -5.24
CA GLY A 159 6.07 26.87 -6.64
C GLY A 159 4.81 26.29 -7.32
N GLY A 160 3.80 25.88 -6.55
CA GLY A 160 2.45 25.69 -7.08
C GLY A 160 2.19 24.45 -7.95
N ARG A 161 3.13 23.50 -8.06
CA ARG A 161 2.82 22.14 -8.52
C ARG A 161 2.49 21.27 -7.31
N ILE A 162 1.34 20.62 -7.35
CA ILE A 162 1.03 19.54 -6.41
C ILE A 162 1.76 18.30 -6.91
N ASP A 163 2.71 17.78 -6.12
CA ASP A 163 3.37 16.49 -6.36
C ASP A 163 2.41 15.34 -6.00
N VAL A 164 1.32 15.22 -6.76
CA VAL A 164 0.46 14.03 -6.79
C VAL A 164 1.07 13.05 -7.80
N PRO A 165 0.93 11.71 -7.64
CA PRO A 165 1.45 10.76 -8.59
C PRO A 165 1.03 11.08 -10.02
N ALA A 166 1.98 10.97 -10.96
CA ALA A 166 1.74 11.31 -12.35
C ALA A 166 0.48 10.61 -12.88
N ARG A 167 -0.45 11.40 -13.41
CA ARG A 167 -1.84 10.99 -13.71
C ARG A 167 -1.98 9.66 -14.46
N ALA A 168 -1.08 9.38 -15.40
CA ALA A 168 -1.06 8.14 -16.17
C ALA A 168 -0.79 6.90 -15.30
N VAL A 169 0.07 7.03 -14.28
CA VAL A 169 0.49 5.98 -13.34
C VAL A 169 -0.68 5.63 -12.41
N LEU A 170 -1.29 6.65 -11.81
CA LEU A 170 -2.43 6.50 -10.93
C LEU A 170 -3.63 5.92 -11.69
N ALA A 171 -3.87 6.37 -12.93
CA ALA A 171 -4.90 5.80 -13.79
C ALA A 171 -4.62 4.32 -14.12
N ARG A 172 -3.36 3.94 -14.39
CA ARG A 172 -2.96 2.54 -14.65
C ARG A 172 -3.20 1.62 -13.45
N VAL A 173 -2.86 2.06 -12.22
CA VAL A 173 -3.14 1.29 -10.99
C VAL A 173 -4.65 1.18 -10.76
N LEU A 174 -5.39 2.29 -10.88
CA LEU A 174 -6.84 2.35 -10.69
C LEU A 174 -7.65 1.73 -11.84
N SER A 175 -7.03 1.24 -12.91
CA SER A 175 -7.68 0.33 -13.86
C SER A 175 -8.17 -0.95 -13.16
N SER A 176 -7.48 -1.40 -12.12
CA SER A 176 -7.92 -2.51 -11.26
C SER A 176 -9.16 -2.14 -10.43
N PRO A 177 -10.26 -2.90 -10.51
CA PRO A 177 -11.43 -2.70 -9.64
C PRO A 177 -11.09 -2.80 -8.15
N VAL A 178 -10.17 -3.71 -7.79
CA VAL A 178 -9.69 -3.89 -6.40
C VAL A 178 -8.99 -2.63 -5.90
N ALA A 179 -8.12 -2.02 -6.71
CA ALA A 179 -7.43 -0.79 -6.35
C ALA A 179 -8.40 0.40 -6.15
N ARG A 180 -9.46 0.50 -6.96
CA ARG A 180 -10.51 1.52 -6.78
C ARG A 180 -11.28 1.32 -5.47
N LEU A 181 -11.71 0.09 -5.18
CA LEU A 181 -12.42 -0.20 -3.93
C LEU A 181 -11.54 0.00 -2.71
N ARG A 182 -10.24 -0.33 -2.79
CA ARG A 182 -9.24 -0.05 -1.76
C ARG A 182 -9.11 1.44 -1.48
N LEU A 183 -8.93 2.27 -2.52
CA LEU A 183 -8.92 3.73 -2.40
C LEU A 183 -10.18 4.25 -1.70
N VAL A 184 -11.36 3.75 -2.10
CA VAL A 184 -12.66 4.21 -1.57
C VAL A 184 -12.93 3.75 -0.13
N ARG A 185 -12.41 2.59 0.29
CA ARG A 185 -12.64 2.03 1.63
C ARG A 185 -11.61 2.45 2.68
N GLN A 186 -10.40 2.81 2.27
CA GLN A 186 -9.25 3.01 3.17
C GLN A 186 -8.85 4.49 3.34
N PHE A 187 -9.45 5.40 2.56
CA PHE A 187 -9.18 6.84 2.61
C PHE A 187 -10.48 7.63 2.77
N SER A 188 -10.39 8.85 3.31
CA SER A 188 -11.53 9.74 3.49
C SER A 188 -12.16 10.15 2.14
N ALA A 189 -13.46 10.43 2.16
CA ALA A 189 -14.17 10.96 0.99
C ALA A 189 -13.58 12.28 0.45
N GLN A 190 -12.89 13.07 1.30
CA GLN A 190 -12.17 14.28 0.89
C GLN A 190 -10.89 13.95 0.11
N PHE A 191 -10.13 12.94 0.55
CA PHE A 191 -8.95 12.45 -0.16
C PHE A 191 -9.33 11.79 -1.49
N VAL A 192 -10.32 10.90 -1.49
CA VAL A 192 -10.86 10.27 -2.71
C VAL A 192 -11.37 11.33 -3.70
N GLY A 193 -12.01 12.39 -3.22
CA GLY A 193 -12.43 13.54 -4.03
C GLY A 193 -11.26 14.27 -4.72
N ARG A 194 -10.15 14.52 -4.00
CA ARG A 194 -8.93 15.11 -4.59
C ARG A 194 -8.30 14.21 -5.65
N VAL A 195 -8.24 12.90 -5.40
CA VAL A 195 -7.76 11.92 -6.39
C VAL A 195 -8.66 11.91 -7.63
N LEU A 196 -9.98 11.96 -7.45
CA LEU A 196 -10.94 12.01 -8.56
C LEU A 196 -10.74 13.27 -9.43
N GLU A 197 -10.60 14.45 -8.82
CA GLU A 197 -10.35 15.71 -9.56
C GLU A 197 -9.01 15.71 -10.31
N HIS A 198 -7.94 15.18 -9.72
CA HIS A 198 -6.64 15.01 -10.41
C HIS A 198 -6.74 14.06 -11.60
N LEU A 199 -7.58 13.02 -11.49
CA LEU A 199 -7.82 12.10 -12.59
C LEU A 199 -8.72 12.72 -13.66
N ALA A 200 -9.83 13.36 -13.29
CA ALA A 200 -10.79 13.98 -14.20
C ALA A 200 -11.34 15.29 -13.58
N PRO A 201 -10.92 16.47 -14.10
CA PRO A 201 -11.42 17.75 -13.62
C PRO A 201 -12.94 17.88 -13.69
N ALA A 202 -13.54 18.48 -12.66
CA ALA A 202 -14.98 18.55 -12.40
C ALA A 202 -15.69 17.19 -12.21
N GLY A 203 -14.93 16.09 -12.06
CA GLY A 203 -15.47 14.75 -11.85
C GLY A 203 -16.25 14.61 -10.54
N LEU A 204 -15.89 15.36 -9.49
CA LEU A 204 -16.57 15.35 -8.21
C LEU A 204 -17.95 16.00 -8.27
N ASP A 205 -18.11 17.05 -9.08
CA ASP A 205 -19.40 17.73 -9.24
C ASP A 205 -20.36 16.88 -10.09
N VAL A 206 -19.88 16.27 -11.17
CA VAL A 206 -20.65 15.26 -11.94
C VAL A 206 -21.09 14.08 -11.05
N LEU A 207 -20.22 13.61 -10.15
CA LEU A 207 -20.57 12.55 -9.20
C LEU A 207 -21.66 12.99 -8.22
N ARG A 208 -21.54 14.19 -7.62
CA ARG A 208 -22.56 14.75 -6.72
C ARG A 208 -23.91 14.93 -7.41
N GLU A 209 -23.92 15.46 -8.63
CA GLU A 209 -25.13 15.60 -9.46
C GLU A 209 -25.81 14.26 -9.70
N VAL A 210 -25.06 13.25 -10.17
CA VAL A 210 -25.60 11.92 -10.49
C VAL A 210 -26.14 11.23 -9.23
N VAL A 211 -25.43 11.30 -8.10
CA VAL A 211 -25.91 10.76 -6.82
C VAL A 211 -27.21 11.47 -6.39
N ALA A 212 -27.25 12.80 -6.43
CA ALA A 212 -28.45 13.56 -6.07
C ALA A 212 -29.64 13.29 -7.01
N ALA A 213 -29.38 12.96 -8.28
CA ALA A 213 -30.42 12.60 -9.24
C ALA A 213 -30.95 11.17 -9.02
N VAL A 214 -30.08 10.19 -8.80
CA VAL A 214 -30.47 8.79 -8.51
C VAL A 214 -31.31 8.69 -7.23
N TYR A 215 -30.88 9.32 -6.14
CA TYR A 215 -31.64 9.28 -4.89
C TYR A 215 -33.00 9.98 -5.00
N ARG A 216 -33.10 11.06 -5.79
CA ARG A 216 -34.36 11.74 -6.08
C ARG A 216 -35.33 10.86 -6.88
N GLU A 217 -34.84 10.15 -7.90
CA GLU A 217 -35.64 9.22 -8.70
C GLU A 217 -36.14 8.03 -7.87
N LEU A 218 -35.30 7.51 -6.98
CA LEU A 218 -35.67 6.44 -6.05
C LEU A 218 -36.57 6.90 -4.89
N ALA A 219 -36.93 8.19 -4.82
CA ALA A 219 -37.64 8.83 -3.70
C ALA A 219 -36.98 8.58 -2.32
N LEU A 220 -35.65 8.41 -2.29
CA LEU A 220 -34.85 8.18 -1.10
C LEU A 220 -34.24 9.49 -0.59
N ALA A 221 -34.02 9.58 0.72
CA ALA A 221 -33.22 10.67 1.29
C ALA A 221 -31.79 10.61 0.74
N VAL A 222 -31.30 11.73 0.19
CA VAL A 222 -29.90 11.83 -0.28
C VAL A 222 -28.97 11.55 0.91
N PRO A 223 -28.03 10.61 0.80
CA PRO A 223 -27.21 10.18 1.92
C PRO A 223 -26.21 11.28 2.29
N ARG A 224 -25.85 11.37 3.57
CA ARG A 224 -24.83 12.33 4.05
C ARG A 224 -23.44 12.07 3.47
N ALA A 225 -23.17 10.83 3.06
CA ALA A 225 -21.95 10.42 2.39
C ALA A 225 -22.29 9.77 1.05
N ILE A 226 -21.47 10.02 0.02
CA ILE A 226 -21.62 9.39 -1.30
C ILE A 226 -21.33 7.88 -1.17
N PRO A 227 -22.19 6.99 -1.71
CA PRO A 227 -21.98 5.54 -1.63
C PRO A 227 -20.66 5.08 -2.26
N ALA A 228 -20.04 4.06 -1.66
CA ALA A 228 -18.76 3.52 -2.12
C ALA A 228 -18.79 3.03 -3.58
N GLN A 229 -19.92 2.47 -4.02
CA GLN A 229 -20.13 2.03 -5.41
C GLN A 229 -20.14 3.22 -6.38
N ALA A 230 -20.70 4.37 -5.98
CA ALA A 230 -20.73 5.58 -6.80
C ALA A 230 -19.31 6.18 -6.98
N TRP A 231 -18.51 6.21 -5.90
CA TRP A 231 -17.10 6.58 -5.98
C TRP A 231 -16.30 5.64 -6.88
N ALA A 232 -16.45 4.32 -6.70
CA ALA A 232 -15.74 3.31 -7.49
C ALA A 232 -16.11 3.36 -8.99
N ALA A 233 -17.36 3.72 -9.30
CA ALA A 233 -17.83 3.98 -10.66
C ALA A 233 -17.22 5.27 -11.25
N ALA A 234 -17.22 6.38 -10.50
CA ALA A 234 -16.61 7.64 -10.95
C ALA A 234 -15.10 7.49 -11.22
N LEU A 235 -14.39 6.77 -10.36
CA LEU A 235 -12.98 6.43 -10.58
C LEU A 235 -12.80 5.54 -11.83
N ALA A 236 -13.70 4.58 -12.10
CA ALA A 236 -13.66 3.77 -13.32
C ALA A 236 -13.84 4.62 -14.60
N CYS A 237 -14.77 5.58 -14.56
CA CYS A 237 -14.96 6.55 -15.63
C CYS A 237 -13.72 7.46 -15.79
N ALA A 238 -13.17 8.01 -14.71
CA ALA A 238 -12.02 8.93 -14.76
C ALA A 238 -10.73 8.29 -15.33
N VAL A 239 -10.58 6.97 -15.20
CA VAL A 239 -9.49 6.21 -15.85
C VAL A 239 -9.67 6.13 -17.36
N THR A 240 -10.92 6.03 -17.85
CA THR A 240 -11.25 5.67 -19.23
C THR A 240 -11.75 6.83 -20.12
N GLN A 241 -12.45 7.81 -19.55
CA GLN A 241 -13.12 8.90 -20.24
C GLN A 241 -12.92 10.24 -19.52
N ARG A 242 -12.69 11.30 -20.29
CA ARG A 242 -12.42 12.67 -19.80
C ARG A 242 -13.13 13.69 -20.71
N PRO A 243 -14.04 14.53 -20.21
CA PRO A 243 -14.62 14.54 -18.85
C PRO A 243 -15.45 13.26 -18.57
N ILE A 244 -15.90 13.09 -17.33
CA ILE A 244 -16.82 12.00 -16.95
C ILE A 244 -18.21 12.31 -17.54
N ALA A 245 -18.72 11.44 -18.40
CA ALA A 245 -20.08 11.55 -18.91
C ALA A 245 -21.11 11.03 -17.89
N ARG A 246 -22.19 11.81 -17.62
CA ARG A 246 -23.27 11.43 -16.68
C ARG A 246 -23.84 10.03 -16.96
N GLY A 247 -24.03 9.67 -18.23
CA GLY A 247 -24.53 8.35 -18.65
C GLY A 247 -23.56 7.20 -18.34
N ALA A 248 -22.28 7.36 -18.70
CA ALA A 248 -21.26 6.36 -18.40
C ALA A 248 -21.08 6.12 -16.89
N LEU A 249 -21.24 7.17 -16.07
CA LEU A 249 -21.22 7.05 -14.61
C LEU A 249 -22.43 6.26 -14.08
N LEU A 250 -23.64 6.53 -14.59
CA LEU A 250 -24.85 5.79 -14.22
C LEU A 250 -24.75 4.30 -14.60
N GLU A 251 -24.26 3.99 -15.79
CA GLU A 251 -24.03 2.62 -16.25
C GLU A 251 -22.97 1.91 -15.39
N ALA A 252 -21.83 2.56 -15.13
CA ALA A 252 -20.77 2.00 -14.29
C ALA A 252 -21.23 1.77 -12.83
N TRP A 253 -22.09 2.64 -12.29
CA TRP A 253 -22.64 2.46 -10.94
C TRP A 253 -23.71 1.35 -10.92
N ALA A 254 -24.57 1.25 -11.94
CA ALA A 254 -25.52 0.15 -12.08
C ALA A 254 -24.85 -1.23 -12.15
N MET A 255 -23.67 -1.33 -12.79
CA MET A 255 -22.86 -2.56 -12.79
C MET A 255 -22.31 -2.95 -11.40
N LEU A 256 -22.24 -2.02 -10.45
CA LEU A 256 -21.76 -2.24 -9.08
C LEU A 256 -22.88 -2.33 -8.03
N ALA A 257 -24.11 -1.97 -8.40
CA ALA A 257 -25.30 -2.02 -7.53
C ALA A 257 -26.59 -2.28 -8.34
N PRO A 258 -26.68 -3.40 -9.09
CA PRO A 258 -27.77 -3.66 -10.05
C PRO A 258 -29.15 -3.79 -9.39
N GLU A 259 -29.20 -4.25 -8.14
CA GLU A 259 -30.40 -4.28 -7.30
C GLU A 259 -30.92 -2.88 -6.92
N SER A 260 -30.05 -1.85 -6.94
CA SER A 260 -30.39 -0.48 -6.57
C SER A 260 -30.64 0.44 -7.77
N ILE A 261 -29.94 0.23 -8.89
CA ILE A 261 -29.99 1.11 -10.08
C ILE A 261 -30.38 0.29 -11.31
N THR A 262 -31.69 0.24 -11.56
CA THR A 262 -32.25 -0.48 -12.71
C THR A 262 -32.16 0.35 -14.00
N PRO A 263 -32.26 -0.27 -15.19
CA PRO A 263 -32.30 0.45 -16.47
C PRO A 263 -33.41 1.52 -16.56
N ALA A 264 -34.51 1.33 -15.83
CA ALA A 264 -35.59 2.32 -15.75
C ALA A 264 -35.14 3.59 -15.02
N VAL A 265 -34.41 3.46 -13.90
CA VAL A 265 -33.83 4.57 -13.14
C VAL A 265 -32.81 5.32 -13.99
N ILE A 266 -31.90 4.62 -14.66
CA ILE A 266 -30.90 5.22 -15.57
C ILE A 266 -31.62 6.07 -16.65
N ALA A 267 -32.59 5.48 -17.34
CA ALA A 267 -33.33 6.17 -18.40
C ALA A 267 -34.13 7.38 -17.86
N SER A 268 -34.61 7.33 -16.62
CA SER A 268 -35.33 8.45 -16.01
C SER A 268 -34.42 9.60 -15.61
N VAL A 269 -33.30 9.30 -14.95
CA VAL A 269 -32.27 10.29 -14.60
C VAL A 269 -31.73 11.00 -15.86
N LEU A 270 -31.45 10.25 -16.92
CA LEU A 270 -30.98 10.82 -18.18
C LEU A 270 -32.03 11.72 -18.86
N ARG A 271 -33.31 11.35 -18.86
CA ARG A 271 -34.39 12.22 -19.34
C ARG A 271 -34.52 13.50 -18.50
N ALA A 272 -34.42 13.39 -17.18
CA ALA A 272 -34.53 14.52 -16.26
C ALA A 272 -33.37 15.51 -16.44
N ALA A 273 -32.15 15.01 -16.68
CA ALA A 273 -30.99 15.84 -17.02
C ALA A 273 -31.17 16.55 -18.38
N ALA A 274 -31.56 15.82 -19.43
CA ALA A 274 -31.82 16.40 -20.74
C ALA A 274 -32.94 17.47 -20.73
N ALA A 275 -33.93 17.34 -19.83
CA ALA A 275 -34.97 18.34 -19.64
C ALA A 275 -34.51 19.61 -18.89
N HIS A 276 -33.38 19.57 -18.18
CA HIS A 276 -32.76 20.75 -17.54
C HIS A 276 -31.77 21.46 -18.46
N ASP A 277 -31.10 20.73 -19.37
CA ASP A 277 -30.18 21.32 -20.36
C ASP A 277 -30.91 22.06 -21.51
N VAL A 278 -32.25 21.95 -21.61
CA VAL A 278 -33.09 22.74 -22.54
C VAL A 278 -33.61 24.01 -21.84
N ASP A 279 -32.91 25.12 -22.06
CA ASP A 279 -33.26 26.46 -21.58
C ASP A 279 -34.70 26.87 -22.00
N PRO A 280 -35.56 27.33 -21.06
CA PRO A 280 -36.87 27.91 -21.38
C PRO A 280 -36.85 29.12 -22.33
N ALA A 281 -35.69 29.79 -22.51
CA ALA A 281 -35.54 31.00 -23.32
C ALA A 281 -35.97 30.84 -24.80
N LEU A 282 -36.01 29.62 -25.34
CA LEU A 282 -36.37 29.35 -26.74
C LEU A 282 -37.88 29.26 -27.03
N LYS A 283 -38.77 29.54 -26.06
CA LYS A 283 -40.24 29.54 -26.28
C LYS A 283 -40.89 30.91 -26.47
N HIS A 284 -40.12 32.01 -26.41
CA HIS A 284 -40.58 33.35 -26.75
C HIS A 284 -39.64 34.04 -27.72
N HIS A 285 -39.82 33.74 -29.01
CA HIS A 285 -39.54 34.51 -30.25
C HIS A 285 -39.65 33.45 -31.37
N GLY A 286 -40.65 33.40 -32.23
CA GLY A 286 -41.70 34.34 -32.59
C GLY A 286 -42.09 33.98 -34.02
N ALA A 287 -43.37 33.77 -34.28
CA ALA A 287 -43.86 33.74 -35.66
C ALA A 287 -43.73 35.16 -36.27
N ASP A 288 -43.81 35.24 -37.60
CA ASP A 288 -43.65 36.45 -38.42
C ASP A 288 -42.21 36.99 -38.43
N THR A 289 -41.44 36.73 -39.48
CA THR A 289 -41.57 37.59 -40.68
C THR A 289 -40.98 36.95 -41.94
N THR A 290 -41.72 37.08 -43.03
CA THR A 290 -41.23 36.83 -44.40
C THR A 290 -40.64 38.09 -45.02
N ALA A 291 -39.69 37.89 -45.94
CA ALA A 291 -39.11 38.86 -46.89
C ALA A 291 -37.95 39.75 -46.37
N SER A 292 -37.06 40.09 -47.32
CA SER A 292 -35.71 40.66 -47.17
C SER A 292 -34.71 39.76 -46.42
N GLU A 293 -33.50 39.47 -46.90
CA GLU A 293 -32.77 40.01 -48.07
C GLU A 293 -32.02 38.91 -48.85
N ARG A 294 -32.11 38.99 -50.19
CA ARG A 294 -31.23 38.28 -51.12
C ARG A 294 -30.13 39.24 -51.58
N GLN A 295 -28.99 39.26 -50.91
CA GLN A 295 -27.69 39.81 -51.36
C GLN A 295 -26.69 39.59 -50.20
N ALA A 296 -25.43 39.18 -50.39
CA ALA A 296 -24.67 38.93 -51.60
C ALA A 296 -23.79 37.67 -51.46
N MET A 297 -23.42 37.07 -52.59
CA MET A 297 -22.40 36.00 -52.66
C MET A 297 -20.99 36.60 -52.89
N THR A 298 -20.00 35.71 -52.80
CA THR A 298 -18.62 35.81 -53.34
C THR A 298 -17.59 36.64 -52.57
N SER A 299 -16.63 35.93 -51.97
CA SER A 299 -15.28 35.84 -52.56
C SER A 299 -14.46 34.71 -51.90
N ASN A 300 -13.91 33.80 -52.72
CA ASN A 300 -12.88 32.84 -52.32
C ASN A 300 -11.50 33.52 -52.29
N ALA A 301 -10.68 33.23 -51.28
CA ALA A 301 -9.22 33.23 -51.42
C ALA A 301 -8.50 32.45 -50.31
N THR A 302 -7.64 31.53 -50.72
CA THR A 302 -6.53 30.88 -49.99
C THR A 302 -5.53 30.48 -51.10
N PRO A 303 -4.22 30.26 -50.85
CA PRO A 303 -3.42 30.45 -49.64
C PRO A 303 -2.15 31.33 -49.86
N SER A 304 -1.37 31.59 -48.81
CA SER A 304 0.10 31.71 -48.94
C SER A 304 0.82 31.49 -47.60
N ASN A 305 1.79 30.58 -47.58
CA ASN A 305 2.89 30.62 -46.61
C ASN A 305 3.80 31.82 -46.94
N GLN A 306 4.48 32.36 -45.93
CA GLN A 306 5.91 32.69 -46.00
C GLN A 306 6.55 32.51 -44.61
N ASP A 307 7.74 31.92 -44.58
CA ASP A 307 8.52 31.62 -43.40
C ASP A 307 9.32 32.84 -42.90
N THR A 308 9.58 32.93 -41.59
CA THR A 308 10.83 33.54 -41.08
C THR A 308 11.20 32.89 -39.74
N GLU A 309 12.50 32.66 -39.54
CA GLU A 309 13.04 31.72 -38.55
C GLU A 309 13.44 32.36 -37.20
N HIS A 310 13.77 31.49 -36.23
CA HIS A 310 14.58 31.74 -35.02
C HIS A 310 13.93 32.63 -33.92
N THR A 311 13.90 32.30 -32.61
CA THR A 311 14.49 31.21 -31.79
C THR A 311 13.42 30.74 -30.75
N ALA A 312 13.58 29.73 -29.88
CA ALA A 312 14.73 28.89 -29.52
C ALA A 312 14.26 27.46 -29.14
N SER A 313 15.17 26.48 -29.18
CA SER A 313 14.86 25.08 -28.83
C SER A 313 15.18 24.76 -27.37
N ALA A 314 14.16 24.45 -26.57
CA ALA A 314 14.31 23.75 -25.29
C ALA A 314 14.01 22.25 -25.49
N PRO A 315 14.86 21.31 -25.04
CA PRO A 315 14.66 19.89 -25.31
C PRO A 315 13.62 19.26 -24.36
N SER A 316 12.57 18.68 -24.93
CA SER A 316 11.60 17.85 -24.21
C SER A 316 12.28 16.62 -23.60
N ARG A 317 12.39 16.54 -22.27
CA ARG A 317 13.11 15.46 -21.54
C ARG A 317 12.26 14.60 -20.59
N ASP A 318 10.97 14.90 -20.43
CA ASP A 318 10.16 14.33 -19.33
C ASP A 318 9.51 12.95 -19.61
N GLY A 319 9.52 12.46 -20.85
CA GLY A 319 8.82 11.21 -21.21
C GLY A 319 9.47 9.94 -20.64
N ALA A 320 10.65 9.57 -21.17
CA ALA A 320 11.27 8.26 -20.92
C ALA A 320 11.70 8.02 -19.45
N SER A 321 12.06 9.09 -18.71
CA SER A 321 12.49 8.99 -17.31
C SER A 321 11.33 8.86 -16.32
N SER A 322 10.08 9.03 -16.79
CA SER A 322 8.86 8.76 -16.03
C SER A 322 8.43 7.29 -16.15
N GLU A 323 8.55 6.69 -17.33
CA GLU A 323 8.12 5.31 -17.58
C GLU A 323 8.94 4.27 -16.79
N HIS A 324 10.26 4.42 -16.70
CA HIS A 324 11.11 3.51 -15.91
C HIS A 324 10.88 3.66 -14.40
N ARG A 325 10.83 4.90 -13.89
CA ARG A 325 10.47 5.19 -12.48
C ARG A 325 9.09 4.71 -12.08
N THR A 326 8.22 4.38 -13.03
CA THR A 326 6.85 3.92 -12.77
C THR A 326 6.68 2.41 -12.96
N ALA A 327 7.69 1.67 -13.43
CA ALA A 327 7.66 0.21 -13.44
C ALA A 327 7.72 -0.38 -12.01
N ALA A 328 8.48 0.24 -11.10
CA ALA A 328 8.58 -0.17 -9.70
C ALA A 328 7.25 -0.04 -8.92
N ALA A 329 6.43 0.97 -9.27
CA ALA A 329 5.26 1.40 -8.50
C ALA A 329 4.06 0.43 -8.46
N ALA A 330 4.05 -0.58 -9.33
CA ALA A 330 2.85 -1.38 -9.63
C ALA A 330 3.10 -2.90 -9.66
N LYS A 331 4.16 -3.38 -8.99
CA LYS A 331 4.33 -4.83 -8.74
C LYS A 331 3.25 -5.30 -7.74
N PRO A 332 2.57 -6.43 -7.99
CA PRO A 332 1.69 -7.04 -6.99
C PRO A 332 2.49 -7.55 -5.79
N LEU A 333 1.79 -7.90 -4.70
CA LEU A 333 2.42 -8.46 -3.50
C LEU A 333 3.14 -9.78 -3.84
N ASP A 334 4.46 -9.84 -3.63
CA ASP A 334 5.26 -11.05 -3.86
C ASP A 334 5.82 -11.63 -2.55
N LEU A 335 5.34 -12.84 -2.20
CA LEU A 335 5.78 -13.59 -1.03
C LEU A 335 7.12 -14.32 -1.23
N HIS A 336 7.60 -14.55 -2.46
CA HIS A 336 8.98 -14.99 -2.68
C HIS A 336 9.98 -13.89 -2.27
N GLU A 337 9.57 -12.66 -2.52
CA GLU A 337 10.30 -11.42 -2.27
C GLU A 337 10.15 -10.97 -0.78
N GLY A 338 9.09 -11.43 -0.11
CA GLY A 338 8.85 -11.30 1.33
C GLY A 338 8.15 -10.00 1.72
N VAL A 339 7.22 -10.10 2.67
CA VAL A 339 6.33 -9.03 3.15
C VAL A 339 6.51 -8.85 4.66
N PHE A 340 6.72 -7.63 5.12
CA PHE A 340 6.91 -7.33 6.55
C PHE A 340 5.58 -6.95 7.20
N ILE A 341 5.41 -7.31 8.47
CA ILE A 341 4.18 -7.12 9.26
C ILE A 341 4.53 -6.75 10.71
N ASP A 342 3.68 -5.96 11.37
CA ASP A 342 3.91 -5.48 12.74
C ASP A 342 3.17 -6.28 13.83
N CYS A 343 2.26 -7.18 13.45
CA CYS A 343 1.43 -7.97 14.36
C CYS A 343 1.63 -9.49 14.16
N ALA A 344 2.88 -9.92 13.94
CA ALA A 344 3.23 -11.33 13.73
C ALA A 344 2.81 -12.23 14.90
N GLY A 345 2.85 -11.68 16.12
CA GLY A 345 2.60 -12.42 17.35
C GLY A 345 1.16 -12.89 17.55
N VAL A 346 0.20 -12.41 16.77
CA VAL A 346 -1.18 -12.95 16.70
C VAL A 346 -1.18 -14.46 16.45
N VAL A 347 -0.15 -14.99 15.78
CA VAL A 347 0.05 -16.42 15.57
C VAL A 347 0.06 -17.24 16.87
N LEU A 348 0.47 -16.66 18.01
CA LEU A 348 0.45 -17.34 19.31
C LEU A 348 -0.96 -17.74 19.75
N LEU A 349 -1.99 -17.03 19.28
CA LEU A 349 -3.39 -17.25 19.64
C LEU A 349 -4.05 -18.40 18.86
N HIS A 350 -3.35 -19.00 17.88
CA HIS A 350 -3.90 -20.03 16.99
C HIS A 350 -4.70 -21.17 17.67
N PRO A 351 -4.33 -21.70 18.86
CA PRO A 351 -5.09 -22.80 19.48
C PRO A 351 -6.48 -22.37 19.96
N PHE A 352 -6.69 -21.07 20.17
CA PHE A 352 -7.92 -20.51 20.73
C PHE A 352 -8.87 -19.97 19.65
N LEU A 353 -8.34 -19.60 18.47
CA LEU A 353 -9.12 -19.00 17.38
C LEU A 353 -10.33 -19.84 16.92
N PRO A 354 -10.25 -21.18 16.76
CA PRO A 354 -11.42 -21.98 16.37
C PRO A 354 -12.60 -21.82 17.32
N ARG A 355 -12.35 -21.92 18.63
CA ARG A 355 -13.40 -21.78 19.66
C ARG A 355 -13.96 -20.37 19.76
N LEU A 356 -13.12 -19.34 19.57
CA LEU A 356 -13.58 -17.95 19.50
C LEU A 356 -14.54 -17.75 18.33
N PHE A 357 -14.14 -18.22 17.14
CA PHE A 357 -14.87 -18.02 15.91
C PHE A 357 -16.17 -18.84 15.88
N GLU A 358 -16.18 -20.06 16.45
CA GLU A 358 -17.39 -20.84 16.73
C GLU A 358 -18.35 -20.09 17.65
N ARG A 359 -17.86 -19.56 18.78
CA ARG A 359 -18.67 -18.87 19.79
C ARG A 359 -19.23 -17.51 19.33
N LEU A 360 -18.59 -16.86 18.36
CA LEU A 360 -19.04 -15.61 17.74
C LEU A 360 -19.83 -15.82 16.43
N GLU A 361 -20.14 -17.08 16.09
CA GLU A 361 -20.91 -17.48 14.89
C GLU A 361 -20.26 -16.99 13.58
N LEU A 362 -18.92 -16.98 13.54
CA LEU A 362 -18.12 -16.60 12.36
C LEU A 362 -17.90 -17.77 11.39
N ILE A 363 -18.19 -19.00 11.85
CA ILE A 363 -17.98 -20.26 11.13
C ILE A 363 -19.32 -21.00 11.01
N GLU A 364 -19.59 -21.52 9.82
CA GLU A 364 -20.73 -22.40 9.52
C GLU A 364 -20.19 -23.65 8.80
N ASP A 365 -20.56 -24.86 9.26
CA ASP A 365 -20.07 -26.15 8.72
C ASP A 365 -18.54 -26.26 8.52
N GLY A 366 -17.76 -25.59 9.37
CA GLY A 366 -16.29 -25.57 9.32
C GLY A 366 -15.70 -24.57 8.32
N VAL A 367 -16.53 -23.79 7.63
CA VAL A 367 -16.14 -22.72 6.71
C VAL A 367 -16.31 -21.37 7.40
N LEU A 368 -15.31 -20.49 7.29
CA LEU A 368 -15.39 -19.11 7.77
C LEU A 368 -16.35 -18.31 6.86
N THR A 369 -17.48 -17.84 7.41
CA THR A 369 -18.51 -17.11 6.66
C THR A 369 -18.46 -15.61 6.92
N GLN A 370 -18.05 -15.18 8.11
CA GLN A 370 -17.96 -13.76 8.50
C GLN A 370 -16.52 -13.23 8.47
N THR A 371 -15.86 -13.39 7.32
CA THR A 371 -14.42 -13.12 7.15
C THR A 371 -14.00 -11.72 7.59
N ASP A 372 -14.76 -10.67 7.25
CA ASP A 372 -14.40 -9.28 7.60
C ASP A 372 -14.43 -9.00 9.10
N ARG A 373 -15.42 -9.58 9.81
CA ARG A 373 -15.51 -9.52 11.28
C ARG A 373 -14.37 -10.32 11.92
N ALA A 374 -14.00 -11.46 11.35
CA ALA A 374 -12.82 -12.22 11.79
C ALA A 374 -11.50 -11.47 11.59
N LEU A 375 -11.32 -10.77 10.45
CA LEU A 375 -10.16 -9.91 10.21
C LEU A 375 -10.05 -8.77 11.22
N ALA A 376 -11.16 -8.06 11.47
CA ALA A 376 -11.23 -7.00 12.48
C ALA A 376 -10.93 -7.55 13.89
N LEU A 377 -11.46 -8.73 14.23
CA LEU A 377 -11.25 -9.38 15.52
C LEU A 377 -9.79 -9.80 15.74
N LEU A 378 -9.12 -10.35 14.72
CA LEU A 378 -7.69 -10.68 14.78
C LEU A 378 -6.82 -9.43 14.96
N HIS A 379 -7.18 -8.32 14.33
CA HIS A 379 -6.51 -7.04 14.56
C HIS A 379 -6.74 -6.53 15.99
N PHE A 380 -7.98 -6.51 16.48
CA PHE A 380 -8.32 -6.08 17.84
C PHE A 380 -7.65 -6.94 18.93
N LEU A 381 -7.51 -8.25 18.72
CA LEU A 381 -6.73 -9.11 19.60
C LEU A 381 -5.28 -8.62 19.73
N ALA A 382 -4.66 -8.25 18.60
CA ALA A 382 -3.28 -7.76 18.54
C ALA A 382 -3.10 -6.36 19.16
N THR A 383 -3.93 -5.39 18.76
CA THR A 383 -3.69 -3.95 18.98
C THR A 383 -4.64 -3.30 19.97
N GLY A 384 -5.81 -3.90 20.23
CA GLY A 384 -6.92 -3.26 20.94
C GLY A 384 -7.69 -2.22 20.14
N GLN A 385 -7.39 -2.05 18.84
CA GLN A 385 -8.05 -1.08 17.98
C GLN A 385 -9.25 -1.72 17.28
N SER A 386 -10.44 -1.10 17.39
CA SER A 386 -11.69 -1.62 16.81
C SER A 386 -11.80 -1.44 15.29
N SER A 387 -10.83 -0.78 14.65
CA SER A 387 -10.73 -0.58 13.20
C SER A 387 -9.35 -1.00 12.73
N ALA A 388 -9.31 -1.72 11.61
CA ALA A 388 -8.09 -2.30 11.05
C ALA A 388 -7.83 -1.74 9.65
N PRO A 389 -6.71 -1.03 9.41
CA PRO A 389 -6.31 -0.66 8.06
C PRO A 389 -5.84 -1.90 7.28
N GLU A 390 -6.09 -1.96 5.97
CA GLU A 390 -5.88 -3.19 5.18
C GLU A 390 -4.42 -3.68 5.21
N HIS A 391 -3.45 -2.77 5.32
CA HIS A 391 -2.03 -3.13 5.41
C HIS A 391 -1.67 -3.89 6.70
N ALA A 392 -2.45 -3.72 7.78
CA ALA A 392 -2.27 -4.48 9.02
C ALA A 392 -2.92 -5.88 8.95
N LEU A 393 -3.71 -6.17 7.90
CA LEU A 393 -4.48 -7.41 7.76
C LEU A 393 -3.75 -8.51 6.97
N VAL A 394 -2.46 -8.36 6.65
CA VAL A 394 -1.69 -9.37 5.89
C VAL A 394 -1.69 -10.75 6.58
N LEU A 395 -1.27 -10.83 7.85
CA LEU A 395 -1.33 -12.10 8.59
C LEU A 395 -2.77 -12.52 8.93
N PRO A 396 -3.68 -11.62 9.38
CA PRO A 396 -5.10 -11.94 9.51
C PRO A 396 -5.75 -12.58 8.28
N LYS A 397 -5.49 -12.08 7.06
CA LYS A 397 -5.97 -12.68 5.80
C LYS A 397 -5.51 -14.13 5.66
N LEU A 398 -4.23 -14.41 5.91
CA LEU A 398 -3.68 -15.77 5.85
C LEU A 398 -4.29 -16.69 6.91
N LEU A 399 -4.43 -16.23 8.15
CA LEU A 399 -5.07 -16.99 9.23
C LEU A 399 -6.57 -17.25 8.95
N CYS A 400 -7.26 -16.34 8.27
CA CYS A 400 -8.62 -16.51 7.76
C CYS A 400 -8.71 -17.37 6.48
N GLY A 401 -7.58 -17.81 5.90
CA GLY A 401 -7.53 -18.66 4.71
C GLY A 401 -7.74 -17.92 3.37
N MET A 402 -7.66 -16.59 3.36
CA MET A 402 -7.75 -15.74 2.15
C MET A 402 -6.40 -15.69 1.41
N GLU A 403 -6.43 -15.49 0.09
CA GLU A 403 -5.24 -15.03 -0.63
C GLU A 403 -4.94 -13.56 -0.31
N LEU A 404 -3.67 -13.19 -0.20
CA LEU A 404 -3.28 -11.84 0.26
C LEU A 404 -3.71 -10.71 -0.69
N SER A 405 -3.89 -11.02 -1.97
CA SER A 405 -4.38 -10.11 -3.01
C SER A 405 -5.90 -9.87 -2.94
N GLU A 406 -6.65 -10.71 -2.21
CA GLU A 406 -8.08 -10.50 -1.98
C GLU A 406 -8.30 -9.21 -1.18
N LEU A 407 -9.31 -8.44 -1.56
CA LEU A 407 -9.67 -7.22 -0.88
C LEU A 407 -10.40 -7.57 0.43
N ALA A 408 -9.95 -7.01 1.56
CA ALA A 408 -10.77 -7.03 2.77
C ALA A 408 -12.10 -6.30 2.50
N GLY A 409 -13.19 -6.72 3.11
CA GLY A 409 -14.51 -6.14 2.90
C GLY A 409 -14.64 -4.71 3.40
N THR A 410 -15.87 -4.29 3.66
CA THR A 410 -16.09 -3.01 4.33
C THR A 410 -15.58 -3.12 5.76
N PRO A 411 -14.81 -2.15 6.29
CA PRO A 411 -14.39 -2.17 7.70
C PRO A 411 -15.58 -2.41 8.64
N VAL A 412 -15.48 -3.45 9.46
CA VAL A 412 -16.53 -3.85 10.40
C VAL A 412 -16.18 -3.28 11.77
N GLU A 413 -17.07 -2.44 12.33
CA GLU A 413 -16.98 -2.05 13.74
C GLU A 413 -17.36 -3.25 14.62
N LEU A 414 -16.43 -3.71 15.45
CA LEU A 414 -16.66 -4.80 16.39
C LEU A 414 -17.65 -4.37 17.49
N SER A 415 -18.65 -5.20 17.75
CA SER A 415 -19.61 -4.94 18.84
C SER A 415 -18.93 -5.03 20.22
N GLU A 416 -19.54 -4.45 21.25
CA GLU A 416 -19.06 -4.59 22.65
C GLU A 416 -18.94 -6.08 23.05
N SER A 417 -19.82 -6.94 22.53
CA SER A 417 -19.77 -8.39 22.76
C SER A 417 -18.58 -9.07 22.07
N ASP A 418 -18.18 -8.61 20.88
CA ASP A 418 -16.99 -9.11 20.17
C ASP A 418 -15.71 -8.73 20.93
N GLN A 419 -15.64 -7.48 21.37
CA GLN A 419 -14.50 -6.94 22.12
C GLN A 419 -14.35 -7.69 23.46
N ALA A 420 -15.45 -7.89 24.19
CA ALA A 420 -15.45 -8.66 25.44
C ALA A 420 -14.97 -10.11 25.25
N GLU A 421 -15.36 -10.78 24.16
CA GLU A 421 -14.89 -12.15 23.90
C GLU A 421 -13.44 -12.24 23.44
N ALA A 422 -12.96 -11.26 22.68
CA ALA A 422 -11.53 -11.14 22.39
C ALA A 422 -10.72 -10.96 23.68
N GLU A 423 -11.16 -10.09 24.59
CA GLU A 423 -10.50 -9.90 25.88
C GLU A 423 -10.55 -11.16 26.76
N ASN A 424 -11.68 -11.86 26.81
CA ASN A 424 -11.80 -13.15 27.52
C ASN A 424 -10.83 -14.20 26.96
N LEU A 425 -10.61 -14.25 25.64
CA LEU A 425 -9.60 -15.12 25.04
C LEU A 425 -8.18 -14.74 25.42
N LEU A 426 -7.84 -13.44 25.41
CA LEU A 426 -6.52 -12.99 25.84
C LEU A 426 -6.26 -13.32 27.31
N GLN A 427 -7.25 -13.13 28.19
CA GLN A 427 -7.18 -13.56 29.60
C GLN A 427 -6.96 -15.07 29.72
N ALA A 428 -7.67 -15.89 28.94
CA ALA A 428 -7.50 -17.33 28.92
C ALA A 428 -6.11 -17.77 28.42
N ALA A 429 -5.56 -17.10 27.39
CA ALA A 429 -4.22 -17.37 26.88
C ALA A 429 -3.12 -17.02 27.92
N ILE A 430 -3.24 -15.86 28.58
CA ILE A 430 -2.34 -15.46 29.68
C ILE A 430 -2.43 -16.44 30.85
N ALA A 431 -3.64 -16.83 31.26
CA ALA A 431 -3.84 -17.78 32.36
C ALA A 431 -3.30 -19.19 32.04
N TYR A 432 -3.34 -19.62 30.77
CA TYR A 432 -2.77 -20.90 30.37
C TYR A 432 -1.23 -20.87 30.30
N TRP A 433 -0.64 -19.76 29.89
CA TRP A 433 0.82 -19.56 29.84
C TRP A 433 1.37 -19.03 31.18
N SER A 434 1.32 -19.84 32.23
CA SER A 434 1.70 -19.44 33.60
C SER A 434 3.09 -18.82 33.76
N ALA A 435 4.03 -19.09 32.84
CA ALA A 435 5.38 -18.53 32.85
C ALA A 435 5.44 -17.00 32.66
N ILE A 436 4.41 -16.36 32.05
CA ILE A 436 4.34 -14.88 31.94
C ILE A 436 3.68 -14.21 33.16
N GLY A 437 3.27 -14.98 34.18
CA GLY A 437 2.78 -14.49 35.47
C GLY A 437 1.58 -13.53 35.35
N HIS A 438 1.56 -12.48 36.17
CA HIS A 438 0.50 -11.46 36.19
C HIS A 438 0.70 -10.39 35.10
N THR A 439 0.76 -10.81 33.84
CA THR A 439 0.82 -9.91 32.69
C THR A 439 -0.58 -9.33 32.38
N SER A 440 -0.67 -8.02 32.14
CA SER A 440 -1.92 -7.36 31.72
C SER A 440 -2.22 -7.61 30.23
N LEU A 441 -3.44 -7.31 29.78
CA LEU A 441 -3.80 -7.42 28.35
C LEU A 441 -2.85 -6.61 27.45
N ASP A 442 -2.60 -5.35 27.80
CA ASP A 442 -1.71 -4.48 27.03
C ASP A 442 -0.23 -4.92 27.14
N GLY A 443 0.17 -5.48 28.28
CA GLY A 443 1.50 -6.09 28.43
C GLY A 443 1.67 -7.32 27.55
N PHE A 444 0.63 -8.16 27.42
CA PHE A 444 0.64 -9.32 26.54
C PHE A 444 0.64 -8.90 25.07
N ARG A 445 -0.18 -7.90 24.71
CA ARG A 445 -0.19 -7.29 23.37
C ARG A 445 1.19 -6.74 22.99
N GLY A 446 1.75 -5.83 23.80
CA GLY A 446 3.02 -5.17 23.51
C GLY A 446 4.23 -6.11 23.53
N ASN A 447 4.29 -7.06 24.48
CA ASN A 447 5.45 -7.96 24.59
C ASN A 447 5.39 -9.11 23.57
N PHE A 448 4.20 -9.59 23.19
CA PHE A 448 4.07 -10.86 22.46
C PHE A 448 3.16 -10.85 21.22
N LEU A 449 2.25 -9.89 21.03
CA LEU A 449 1.36 -9.87 19.85
C LEU A 449 1.75 -8.84 18.79
N VAL A 450 2.05 -7.60 19.21
CA VAL A 450 2.55 -6.50 18.37
C VAL A 450 4.05 -6.69 18.15
N ARG A 451 4.38 -7.70 17.33
CA ARG A 451 5.73 -8.13 17.03
C ARG A 451 6.01 -8.05 15.55
N LYS A 452 7.11 -7.40 15.20
CA LYS A 452 7.60 -7.35 13.82
C LYS A 452 7.96 -8.74 13.33
N GLY A 453 7.60 -9.02 12.09
CA GLY A 453 7.91 -10.27 11.42
C GLY A 453 7.90 -10.13 9.91
N LYS A 454 8.34 -11.21 9.24
CA LYS A 454 8.41 -11.33 7.79
C LYS A 454 7.66 -12.58 7.35
N LEU A 455 6.66 -12.39 6.50
CA LEU A 455 5.94 -13.45 5.83
C LEU A 455 6.57 -13.71 4.45
N SER A 456 6.79 -14.97 4.10
CA SER A 456 7.42 -15.39 2.84
C SER A 456 6.94 -16.77 2.38
N LYS A 457 7.28 -17.20 1.16
CA LYS A 457 7.00 -18.56 0.68
C LYS A 457 8.01 -19.59 1.18
N ARG A 458 7.51 -20.80 1.50
CA ARG A 458 8.30 -21.99 1.82
C ARG A 458 7.76 -23.18 1.03
N GLY A 459 8.22 -23.31 -0.22
CA GLY A 459 7.60 -24.23 -1.18
C GLY A 459 6.16 -23.80 -1.49
N ASP A 460 5.22 -24.73 -1.38
CA ASP A 460 3.79 -24.45 -1.55
C ASP A 460 3.16 -23.76 -0.33
N ASP A 461 3.78 -23.90 0.85
CA ASP A 461 3.35 -23.32 2.13
C ASP A 461 3.86 -21.89 2.36
N ASP A 462 3.40 -21.28 3.44
CA ASP A 462 3.82 -19.96 3.89
C ASP A 462 4.73 -20.06 5.14
N LEU A 463 5.66 -19.12 5.30
CA LEU A 463 6.61 -19.03 6.41
C LEU A 463 6.56 -17.65 7.06
N LEU A 464 6.32 -17.62 8.37
CA LEU A 464 6.42 -16.45 9.23
C LEU A 464 7.70 -16.51 10.07
N GLN A 465 8.59 -15.54 9.88
CA GLN A 465 9.77 -15.33 10.71
C GLN A 465 9.52 -14.13 11.65
N VAL A 466 9.76 -14.27 12.94
CA VAL A 466 9.50 -13.19 13.93
C VAL A 466 10.79 -12.59 14.47
N GLU A 467 10.85 -11.27 14.61
CA GLU A 467 12.02 -10.57 15.14
C GLU A 467 12.25 -10.90 16.62
N LYS A 468 13.47 -11.31 16.99
CA LYS A 468 13.83 -11.66 18.37
C LYS A 468 13.81 -10.46 19.31
N GLN A 469 13.25 -10.62 20.51
CA GLN A 469 13.41 -9.70 21.64
C GLN A 469 13.74 -10.44 22.94
N ALA A 470 14.14 -9.69 23.97
CA ALA A 470 14.54 -10.24 25.27
C ALA A 470 13.44 -11.05 25.98
N TRP A 471 12.17 -10.69 25.78
CA TRP A 471 11.02 -11.39 26.37
C TRP A 471 10.81 -12.81 25.81
N ASP A 472 11.36 -13.09 24.62
CA ASP A 472 11.07 -14.31 23.86
C ASP A 472 11.57 -15.57 24.56
N ILE A 473 12.56 -15.45 25.46
CA ILE A 473 13.05 -16.54 26.33
C ILE A 473 11.90 -17.29 27.05
N LEU A 474 10.78 -16.62 27.31
CA LEU A 474 9.59 -17.21 27.94
C LEU A 474 8.83 -18.17 27.01
N LEU A 475 9.01 -18.09 25.67
CA LEU A 475 8.41 -19.00 24.69
C LEU A 475 8.95 -20.44 24.84
N GLY A 476 10.14 -20.61 25.41
CA GLY A 476 10.64 -21.92 25.83
C GLY A 476 9.79 -22.62 26.91
N GLN A 477 8.85 -21.89 27.51
CA GLN A 477 7.86 -22.40 28.48
C GLN A 477 6.41 -22.27 27.97
N LEU A 478 6.22 -22.09 26.66
CA LEU A 478 4.88 -22.03 26.05
C LEU A 478 4.18 -23.40 26.15
N PRO A 479 2.94 -23.51 26.68
CA PRO A 479 2.27 -24.79 26.86
C PRO A 479 1.79 -25.46 25.56
N TRP A 480 1.92 -24.79 24.41
CA TRP A 480 1.47 -25.26 23.10
C TRP A 480 2.54 -25.03 22.02
N SER A 481 2.50 -25.84 20.97
CA SER A 481 3.42 -25.71 19.83
C SER A 481 3.00 -24.58 18.89
N ILE A 482 3.98 -23.80 18.41
CA ILE A 482 3.77 -22.74 17.41
C ILE A 482 4.49 -22.96 16.08
N GLY A 483 5.46 -23.89 15.99
CA GLY A 483 6.33 -24.04 14.81
C GLY A 483 5.63 -24.40 13.49
N VAL A 484 4.42 -24.98 13.56
CA VAL A 484 3.52 -25.16 12.41
C VAL A 484 2.10 -24.85 12.85
N VAL A 485 1.43 -23.96 12.12
CA VAL A 485 0.05 -23.54 12.36
C VAL A 485 -0.81 -23.88 11.15
N ARG A 486 -1.95 -24.52 11.39
CA ARG A 486 -2.99 -24.77 10.39
C ARG A 486 -4.35 -24.82 11.08
N LEU A 487 -5.12 -23.75 10.91
CA LEU A 487 -6.50 -23.65 11.40
C LEU A 487 -7.44 -24.50 10.51
N PRO A 488 -8.63 -24.91 10.99
CA PRO A 488 -9.52 -25.84 10.27
C PRO A 488 -9.88 -25.42 8.83
N TRP A 489 -10.04 -24.11 8.60
CA TRP A 489 -10.37 -23.51 7.30
C TRP A 489 -9.14 -23.12 6.45
N MET A 490 -7.91 -23.29 6.95
CA MET A 490 -6.69 -22.94 6.20
C MET A 490 -6.33 -24.01 5.15
N ARG A 491 -6.09 -23.53 3.92
CA ARG A 491 -5.64 -24.35 2.78
C ARG A 491 -4.16 -24.78 2.91
N ARG A 492 -3.28 -23.82 3.19
CA ARG A 492 -1.82 -23.98 3.35
C ARG A 492 -1.43 -24.07 4.82
N MET A 493 -0.25 -24.60 5.13
CA MET A 493 0.34 -24.49 6.46
C MET A 493 1.10 -23.17 6.60
N LEU A 494 1.11 -22.62 7.81
CA LEU A 494 2.00 -21.54 8.20
C LEU A 494 3.11 -22.11 9.07
N TRP A 495 4.33 -22.17 8.54
CA TRP A 495 5.53 -22.46 9.30
C TRP A 495 5.91 -21.23 10.12
N VAL A 496 6.34 -21.40 11.38
CA VAL A 496 6.72 -20.27 12.25
C VAL A 496 8.13 -20.46 12.76
N GLU A 497 9.00 -19.52 12.41
CA GLU A 497 10.37 -19.41 12.92
C GLU A 497 10.41 -18.24 13.91
N TRP A 498 10.27 -18.58 15.19
CA TRP A 498 10.41 -17.63 16.30
C TRP A 498 11.64 -18.00 17.12
N PRO A 499 12.75 -17.25 17.01
CA PRO A 499 13.96 -17.51 17.78
C PRO A 499 13.81 -16.99 19.23
N TYR A 500 13.81 -17.89 20.21
CA TYR A 500 13.80 -17.58 21.65
C TYR A 500 15.13 -17.90 22.34
#